data_AF-A0A4R4VG38-F1
#
_entry.id   AF-A0A4R4VG38-F1
#
_cell.length_a   1.000
_cell.length_b   1.000
_cell.length_c   1.000
_cell.angle_alpha   90.00
_cell.angle_beta   90.00
_cell.angle_gamma   90.00
#
_symmetry.space_group_name_H-M   'P 1'
#
loop_
_entity.id
_entity.type
_entity.pdbx_description
1 polymer ?
#
loop_
_entity_poly.entity_id
_entity_poly.type
_entity_poly.pdbx_seq_one_letter_code
_entity_poly.pdbx_strand_id
1 'polypeptide(L)'
;MTAVRPWDVFTSAEAEIRAMVADPRWQALPPPDRAHVLAARILVTPDGDRWLFGAHARWHLHDPADGRWRLAPPPRGARARQVHHTAAVLPDEVIPRGSDFHAEPGSTQAFIGPDVAESLTERVRVLLRACGRKSELDYPLTAFGEIFASDVPSTVAAVWGTIMWCAYAPAFDGNERLITVFGEYLCRPLPGDEWVRWLPAPPLLDLAALVAERLRAGKPRAALRLAAVMADTAQILLSDTRFRPRALALLTMVEPMLRHPGIDDAHVDEETLRLAWLRRCPARLCRATFVENDPAAHFSHSVYDLVDALRFTPEPPMAAAVLLADLSDSKGVLPALLDHRLRRAYEALEQAGLTGTSAMESTEPDGFPVQERPGGVSTAPAPVLEIAPPDRGSTAAVLGAAYATGLAWGRLTGAKMPERGLAGQAALVRKIIHERDDRHTGHT
;
A
#
# COMPACT_ATOMS: atom_id res chain seq x y z
N MET A 1 -2.15 -30.49 30.47
CA MET A 1 -1.27 -30.74 29.32
C MET A 1 -1.38 -29.56 28.38
N THR A 2 -0.40 -28.66 28.41
CA THR A 2 -0.30 -27.51 27.50
C THR A 2 -0.04 -28.04 26.09
N ALA A 3 -0.94 -27.76 25.14
CA ALA A 3 -0.76 -28.15 23.76
C ALA A 3 0.54 -27.53 23.22
N VAL A 4 1.52 -28.38 22.88
CA VAL A 4 2.70 -27.98 22.14
C VAL A 4 2.21 -27.42 20.81
N ARG A 5 2.49 -26.14 20.55
CA ARG A 5 2.15 -25.52 19.25
C ARG A 5 2.77 -26.40 18.15
N PRO A 6 2.01 -26.78 17.10
CA PRO A 6 2.58 -27.52 15.99
C PRO A 6 3.79 -26.75 15.44
N TRP A 7 4.91 -27.44 15.29
CA TRP A 7 6.12 -26.88 14.68
C TRP A 7 5.81 -26.45 13.25
N ASP A 8 5.90 -25.16 12.96
CA ASP A 8 5.73 -24.62 11.61
C ASP A 8 7.09 -24.48 10.92
N VAL A 9 7.29 -25.31 9.89
CA VAL A 9 8.53 -25.37 9.10
C VAL A 9 8.82 -24.03 8.42
N PHE A 10 7.78 -23.31 7.98
CA PHE A 10 7.96 -21.99 7.38
C PHE A 10 8.47 -20.99 8.41
N THR A 11 7.82 -20.88 9.57
CA THR A 11 8.28 -20.00 10.67
C THR A 11 9.72 -20.31 11.09
N SER A 12 10.10 -21.59 11.18
CA SER A 12 11.48 -21.99 11.52
C SER A 12 12.48 -21.55 10.45
N ALA A 13 12.16 -21.74 9.17
CA ALA A 13 13.02 -21.33 8.06
C ALA A 13 13.17 -19.80 7.98
N GLU A 14 12.09 -19.05 8.24
CA GLU A 14 12.16 -17.58 8.34
C GLU A 14 13.16 -17.15 9.42
N ALA A 15 13.06 -17.74 10.62
CA ALA A 15 13.95 -17.40 11.73
C ALA A 15 15.42 -17.70 11.41
N GLU A 16 15.69 -18.85 10.81
CA GLU A 16 17.04 -19.23 10.38
C GLU A 16 17.61 -18.25 9.34
N ILE A 17 16.84 -17.93 8.31
CA ILE A 17 17.29 -17.03 7.23
C ILE A 17 17.46 -15.61 7.75
N ARG A 18 16.59 -15.13 8.65
CA ARG A 18 16.76 -13.83 9.30
C ARG A 18 18.07 -13.77 10.11
N ALA A 19 18.37 -14.83 10.87
CA ALA A 19 19.63 -14.91 11.61
C ALA A 19 20.85 -14.93 10.68
N MET A 20 20.76 -15.68 9.58
CA MET A 20 21.80 -15.74 8.55
C MET A 20 22.06 -14.38 7.89
N VAL A 21 21.00 -13.67 7.47
CA VAL A 21 21.12 -12.36 6.79
C VAL A 21 21.58 -11.26 7.75
N ALA A 22 21.28 -11.39 9.04
CA ALA A 22 21.74 -10.47 10.08
C ALA A 22 23.24 -10.64 10.42
N ASP A 23 23.87 -11.78 10.09
CA ASP A 23 25.30 -11.97 10.28
C ASP A 23 26.09 -11.03 9.33
N PRO A 24 27.02 -10.19 9.84
CA PRO A 24 27.84 -9.31 9.01
C PRO A 24 28.57 -10.02 7.86
N ARG A 25 28.87 -11.32 8.00
CA ARG A 25 29.48 -12.14 6.95
C ARG A 25 28.60 -12.27 5.72
N TRP A 26 27.27 -12.20 5.86
CA TRP A 26 26.34 -12.22 4.73
C TRP A 26 26.64 -11.10 3.73
N GLN A 27 26.89 -9.88 4.24
CA GLN A 27 27.20 -8.71 3.42
C GLN A 27 28.56 -8.83 2.72
N ALA A 28 29.49 -9.61 3.28
CA ALA A 28 30.80 -9.85 2.68
C ALA A 28 30.78 -10.93 1.58
N LEU A 29 29.74 -11.79 1.52
CA LEU A 29 29.64 -12.83 0.49
C LEU A 29 29.35 -12.24 -0.89
N PRO A 30 30.00 -12.73 -1.96
CA PRO A 30 29.61 -12.48 -3.34
C PRO A 30 28.17 -12.95 -3.64
N PRO A 31 27.45 -12.31 -4.59
CA PRO A 31 26.11 -12.75 -5.02
C PRO A 31 25.96 -14.25 -5.34
N PRO A 32 26.87 -14.93 -6.07
CA PRO A 32 26.72 -16.36 -6.35
C PRO A 32 26.81 -17.22 -5.09
N ASP A 33 27.63 -16.83 -4.11
CA ASP A 33 27.75 -17.57 -2.84
C ASP A 33 26.50 -17.39 -1.99
N ARG A 34 25.92 -16.17 -1.97
CA ARG A 34 24.61 -15.92 -1.35
C ARG A 34 23.53 -16.77 -1.99
N ALA A 35 23.49 -16.82 -3.32
CA ALA A 35 22.55 -17.66 -4.07
C ALA A 35 22.68 -19.13 -3.69
N HIS A 36 23.91 -19.65 -3.63
CA HIS A 36 24.19 -21.03 -3.25
C HIS A 36 23.71 -21.37 -1.83
N VAL A 37 24.07 -20.53 -0.86
CA VAL A 37 23.68 -20.69 0.54
C VAL A 37 22.16 -20.61 0.71
N LEU A 38 21.50 -19.73 -0.05
CA LEU A 38 20.05 -19.57 -0.01
C LEU A 38 19.31 -20.73 -0.69
N ALA A 39 19.82 -21.24 -1.81
CA ALA A 39 19.21 -22.37 -2.53
C ALA A 39 19.17 -23.66 -1.69
N ALA A 40 20.09 -23.84 -0.75
CA ALA A 40 20.11 -24.95 0.19
C ALA A 40 18.94 -24.92 1.21
N ARG A 41 18.18 -23.82 1.28
CA ARG A 41 17.07 -23.59 2.23
C ARG A 41 15.69 -23.56 1.56
N ILE A 42 15.62 -23.94 0.29
CA ILE A 42 14.33 -24.07 -0.40
C ILE A 42 13.48 -25.13 0.30
N LEU A 43 12.25 -24.76 0.60
CA LEU A 43 11.24 -25.68 1.12
C LEU A 43 10.40 -26.23 -0.02
N VAL A 44 10.08 -27.52 0.05
CA VAL A 44 9.20 -28.20 -0.91
C VAL A 44 8.00 -28.77 -0.18
N THR A 45 6.81 -28.39 -0.62
CA THR A 45 5.52 -28.90 -0.09
C THR A 45 5.09 -30.17 -0.85
N PRO A 46 4.13 -30.97 -0.32
CA PRO A 46 3.71 -32.24 -0.91
C PRO A 46 3.16 -32.16 -2.34
N ASP A 47 2.60 -31.01 -2.70
CA ASP A 47 2.13 -30.67 -4.05
C ASP A 47 3.27 -30.34 -5.03
N GLY A 48 4.53 -30.35 -4.56
CA GLY A 48 5.72 -30.09 -5.38
C GLY A 48 6.11 -28.61 -5.46
N ASP A 49 5.35 -27.72 -4.82
CA ASP A 49 5.67 -26.30 -4.81
C ASP A 49 6.95 -26.01 -4.05
N ARG A 50 7.70 -25.04 -4.58
CA ARG A 50 9.01 -24.66 -4.06
C ARG A 50 8.94 -23.24 -3.51
N TRP A 51 9.36 -23.11 -2.26
CA TRP A 51 9.24 -21.91 -1.48
C TRP A 51 10.61 -21.44 -1.02
N LEU A 52 10.82 -20.12 -1.12
CA LEU A 52 12.04 -19.48 -0.68
C LEU A 52 11.72 -18.23 0.12
N PHE A 53 12.24 -18.14 1.34
CA PHE A 53 12.23 -16.89 2.09
C PHE A 53 13.47 -16.08 1.72
N GLY A 54 13.27 -14.92 1.11
CA GLY A 54 14.32 -14.21 0.41
C GLY A 54 14.21 -12.71 0.57
N ALA A 55 14.56 -11.99 -0.48
CA ALA A 55 14.58 -10.53 -0.54
C ALA A 55 13.33 -9.89 0.12
N HIS A 56 13.54 -8.73 0.74
CA HIS A 56 12.51 -7.97 1.46
C HIS A 56 11.90 -8.70 2.67
N ALA A 57 12.55 -9.78 3.13
CA ALA A 57 12.07 -10.65 4.19
C ALA A 57 10.66 -11.17 3.91
N ARG A 58 10.42 -11.64 2.68
CA ARG A 58 9.16 -12.22 2.22
C ARG A 58 9.36 -13.58 1.55
N TRP A 59 8.28 -14.35 1.52
CA TRP A 59 8.23 -15.63 0.82
C TRP A 59 8.02 -15.45 -0.67
N HIS A 60 8.71 -16.29 -1.43
CA HIS A 60 8.63 -16.39 -2.87
C HIS A 60 8.26 -17.83 -3.24
N LEU A 61 7.31 -17.96 -4.14
CA LEU A 61 6.84 -19.21 -4.71
C LEU A 61 7.40 -19.33 -6.13
N HIS A 62 8.06 -20.44 -6.41
CA HIS A 62 8.52 -20.76 -7.76
C HIS A 62 7.31 -21.08 -8.65
N ASP A 63 7.22 -20.40 -9.78
CA ASP A 63 6.23 -20.63 -10.81
C ASP A 63 6.77 -21.67 -11.82
N PRO A 64 6.18 -22.88 -11.89
CA PRO A 64 6.69 -23.92 -12.78
C PRO A 64 6.47 -23.61 -14.27
N ALA A 65 5.59 -22.66 -14.62
CA ALA A 65 5.28 -22.35 -16.01
C ALA A 65 6.34 -21.46 -16.67
N ASP A 66 6.87 -20.47 -15.95
CA ASP A 66 7.84 -19.50 -16.48
C ASP A 66 9.19 -19.51 -15.73
N GLY A 67 9.34 -20.32 -14.67
CA GLY A 67 10.55 -20.44 -13.87
C GLY A 67 10.82 -19.24 -12.95
N ARG A 68 9.89 -18.28 -12.85
CA ARG A 68 10.07 -17.08 -12.03
C ARG A 68 9.72 -17.36 -10.58
N TRP A 69 10.32 -16.59 -9.69
CA TRP A 69 9.97 -16.59 -8.26
C TRP A 69 9.07 -15.41 -7.98
N ARG A 70 7.85 -15.67 -7.51
CA ARG A 70 6.82 -14.64 -7.30
C ARG A 70 6.49 -14.50 -5.83
N LEU A 71 6.26 -13.28 -5.37
CA LEU A 71 5.86 -13.03 -3.99
C LEU A 71 4.54 -13.75 -3.67
N ALA A 72 4.55 -14.60 -2.65
CA ALA A 72 3.35 -15.28 -2.16
C ALA A 72 3.53 -15.63 -0.67
N PRO A 73 2.55 -15.37 0.20
CA PRO A 73 2.63 -15.80 1.59
C PRO A 73 2.54 -17.34 1.70
N PRO A 74 3.22 -17.94 2.69
CA PRO A 74 3.28 -19.39 2.81
C PRO A 74 1.96 -19.96 3.33
N PRO A 75 1.57 -21.17 2.90
CA PRO A 75 0.37 -21.84 3.37
C PRO A 75 0.45 -22.17 4.87
N ARG A 76 -0.67 -22.02 5.60
CA ARG A 76 -0.72 -22.34 7.03
C ARG A 76 -0.78 -23.85 7.26
N GLY A 77 0.03 -24.34 8.21
CA GLY A 77 0.00 -25.74 8.65
C GLY A 77 0.41 -26.76 7.57
N ALA A 78 0.90 -26.28 6.43
CA ALA A 78 1.40 -27.15 5.38
C ALA A 78 2.68 -27.84 5.86
N ARG A 79 2.76 -29.15 5.63
CA ARG A 79 4.03 -29.87 5.78
C ARG A 79 4.96 -29.39 4.67
N ALA A 80 6.22 -29.20 5.00
CA ALA A 80 7.26 -28.93 4.02
C ALA A 80 8.54 -29.64 4.45
N ARG A 81 9.38 -29.96 3.47
CA ARG A 81 10.74 -30.46 3.73
C ARG A 81 11.74 -29.54 3.08
N GLN A 82 12.85 -29.30 3.76
CA GLN A 82 14.00 -28.64 3.16
C GLN A 82 14.65 -29.60 2.17
N VAL A 83 14.94 -29.10 0.96
CA VAL A 83 15.64 -29.88 -0.06
C VAL A 83 16.90 -29.12 -0.43
N HIS A 84 18.05 -29.78 -0.32
CA HIS A 84 19.30 -29.25 -0.87
C HIS A 84 19.20 -29.21 -2.38
N HIS A 85 19.01 -28.02 -2.92
CA HIS A 85 19.03 -27.81 -4.36
C HIS A 85 20.48 -27.63 -4.81
N THR A 86 20.95 -28.43 -5.77
CA THR A 86 22.19 -28.17 -6.50
C THR A 86 22.03 -26.79 -7.12
N ALA A 87 22.86 -25.82 -6.69
CA ALA A 87 22.73 -24.38 -6.96
C ALA A 87 21.91 -24.07 -8.22
N ALA A 88 20.58 -23.97 -8.06
CA ALA A 88 19.79 -23.32 -9.08
C ALA A 88 20.35 -21.90 -9.13
N VAL A 89 20.56 -21.36 -10.31
CA VAL A 89 20.88 -19.94 -10.46
C VAL A 89 19.64 -19.19 -9.96
N LEU A 90 19.62 -18.87 -8.66
CA LEU A 90 18.58 -18.03 -8.09
C LEU A 90 18.72 -16.65 -8.71
N PRO A 91 17.63 -16.05 -9.19
CA PRO A 91 17.71 -14.72 -9.77
C PRO A 91 18.03 -13.70 -8.67
N ASP A 92 18.77 -12.63 -9.01
CA ASP A 92 19.23 -11.62 -8.05
C ASP A 92 18.10 -10.96 -7.27
N GLU A 93 16.91 -10.89 -7.86
CA GLU A 93 15.67 -10.33 -7.29
C GLU A 93 15.19 -11.06 -6.03
N VAL A 94 15.50 -12.35 -5.84
CA VAL A 94 15.11 -13.09 -4.62
C VAL A 94 16.21 -13.16 -3.57
N ILE A 95 17.42 -12.72 -3.90
CA ILE A 95 18.59 -12.83 -3.02
C ILE A 95 18.62 -11.62 -2.05
N PRO A 96 18.59 -11.85 -0.73
CA PRO A 96 18.70 -10.78 0.26
C PRO A 96 19.99 -9.96 0.11
N ARG A 97 19.86 -8.64 0.09
CA ARG A 97 21.01 -7.72 0.15
C ARG A 97 21.46 -7.43 1.59
N GLY A 98 20.59 -7.69 2.56
CA GLY A 98 20.76 -7.39 3.98
C GLY A 98 19.96 -6.16 4.39
N SER A 99 20.14 -5.03 3.69
CA SER A 99 19.40 -3.78 3.96
C SER A 99 17.88 -3.94 3.81
N ASP A 100 17.45 -4.78 2.87
CA ASP A 100 16.05 -5.11 2.59
C ASP A 100 15.37 -5.89 3.73
N PHE A 101 16.13 -6.56 4.61
CA PHE A 101 15.60 -7.24 5.80
C PHE A 101 15.32 -6.28 6.95
N HIS A 102 15.87 -5.06 6.90
CA HIS A 102 15.60 -4.01 7.88
C HIS A 102 14.41 -3.13 7.49
N ALA A 103 13.82 -3.34 6.33
CA ALA A 103 12.66 -2.59 5.89
C ALA A 103 11.44 -2.97 6.76
N GLU A 104 11.01 -2.04 7.62
CA GLU A 104 9.77 -2.18 8.39
C GLU A 104 8.59 -2.39 7.41
N PRO A 105 7.67 -3.32 7.67
CA PRO A 105 6.44 -3.42 6.91
C PRO A 105 5.61 -2.14 7.13
N GLY A 106 5.11 -1.56 6.04
CA GLY A 106 4.08 -0.53 6.13
C GLY A 106 2.79 -1.10 6.69
N SER A 107 1.98 -0.26 7.35
CA SER A 107 0.62 -0.65 7.73
C SER A 107 -0.36 -0.22 6.64
N THR A 108 -1.15 -1.15 6.15
CA THR A 108 -2.27 -0.88 5.25
C THR A 108 -3.52 -0.38 5.99
N GLN A 109 -3.48 -0.25 7.32
CA GLN A 109 -4.60 0.19 8.17
C GLN A 109 -4.54 1.69 8.52
N ALA A 110 -3.97 2.55 7.66
CA ALA A 110 -3.59 3.93 8.01
C ALA A 110 -4.69 4.69 8.79
N PHE A 111 -5.89 4.80 8.21
CA PHE A 111 -7.06 5.43 8.85
C PHE A 111 -8.27 4.48 8.93
N ILE A 112 -8.04 3.17 8.76
CA ILE A 112 -9.07 2.14 8.90
C ILE A 112 -8.81 1.41 10.22
N GLY A 113 -9.76 1.49 11.16
CA GLY A 113 -9.67 0.80 12.44
C GLY A 113 -9.64 1.79 13.61
N PRO A 114 -8.72 1.66 14.58
CA PRO A 114 -8.64 2.64 15.66
C PRO A 114 -8.09 3.99 15.15
N ASP A 115 -8.70 5.08 15.62
CA ASP A 115 -8.29 6.46 15.35
C ASP A 115 -6.78 6.67 15.53
N VAL A 116 -6.23 7.64 14.80
CA VAL A 116 -4.89 8.15 15.11
C VAL A 116 -4.82 8.74 16.52
N ALA A 117 -3.76 8.39 17.24
CA ALA A 117 -3.57 8.76 18.64
C ALA A 117 -3.81 10.27 18.84
N GLU A 118 -4.61 10.62 19.85
CA GLU A 118 -5.02 12.01 20.09
C GLU A 118 -3.83 12.96 20.22
N SER A 119 -2.76 12.53 20.89
CA SER A 119 -1.53 13.32 21.04
C SER A 119 -0.84 13.64 19.71
N LEU A 120 -0.90 12.73 18.73
CA LEU A 120 -0.40 12.96 17.38
C LEU A 120 -1.32 13.94 16.65
N THR A 121 -2.63 13.70 16.71
CA THR A 121 -3.66 14.55 16.09
C THR A 121 -3.59 16.00 16.60
N GLU A 122 -3.39 16.23 17.89
CA GLU A 122 -3.21 17.58 18.45
C GLU A 122 -1.94 18.26 17.93
N ARG A 123 -0.82 17.53 17.83
CA ARG A 123 0.43 18.08 17.28
C ARG A 123 0.26 18.50 15.82
N VAL A 124 -0.43 17.69 15.01
CA VAL A 124 -0.77 18.06 13.64
C VAL A 124 -1.70 19.26 13.62
N ARG A 125 -2.73 19.32 14.47
CA ARG A 125 -3.65 20.47 14.54
C ARG A 125 -2.92 21.77 14.87
N VAL A 126 -1.97 21.75 15.79
CA VAL A 126 -1.14 22.93 16.14
C VAL A 126 -0.29 23.36 14.95
N LEU A 127 0.39 22.42 14.28
CA LEU A 127 1.18 22.70 13.08
C LEU A 127 0.31 23.26 11.95
N LEU A 128 -0.85 22.66 11.71
CA LEU A 128 -1.80 23.03 10.67
C LEU A 128 -2.30 24.46 10.86
N ARG A 129 -2.69 24.84 12.08
CA ARG A 129 -3.08 26.23 12.40
C ARG A 129 -1.98 27.24 12.12
N ALA A 130 -0.72 26.88 12.36
CA ALA A 130 0.42 27.76 12.06
C ALA A 130 0.67 27.89 10.54
N CYS A 131 0.40 26.83 9.78
CA CYS A 131 0.50 26.81 8.32
C CYS A 131 -0.65 27.58 7.66
N GLY A 132 -1.89 27.42 8.13
CA GLY A 132 -3.06 28.12 7.61
C GLY A 132 -3.01 29.65 7.76
N ARG A 133 -2.17 30.20 8.64
CA ARG A 133 -1.97 31.65 8.80
C ARG A 133 -1.03 32.26 7.75
N LYS A 134 -0.44 31.46 6.86
CA LYS A 134 0.45 31.95 5.79
C LYS A 134 -0.40 32.48 4.63
N SER A 135 0.11 33.49 3.92
CA SER A 135 -0.56 33.96 2.71
C SER A 135 -0.34 32.98 1.56
N GLU A 136 -1.43 32.70 0.87
CA GLU A 136 -1.53 32.05 -0.43
C GLU A 136 -0.73 32.76 -1.52
N LEU A 137 -0.48 34.07 -1.40
CA LEU A 137 0.38 34.80 -2.35
C LEU A 137 1.86 34.40 -2.20
N ASP A 138 2.29 34.23 -0.94
CA ASP A 138 3.65 33.75 -0.62
C ASP A 138 3.79 32.24 -0.82
N TYR A 139 2.69 31.50 -0.75
CA TYR A 139 2.61 30.04 -0.83
C TYR A 139 1.39 29.61 -1.68
N PRO A 140 1.43 29.76 -3.01
CA PRO A 140 0.31 29.41 -3.87
C PRO A 140 0.17 27.89 -3.98
N LEU A 141 -1.06 27.48 -4.23
CA LEU A 141 -1.44 26.09 -4.39
C LEU A 141 -1.13 25.62 -5.82
N THR A 142 -0.05 24.87 -6.00
CA THR A 142 0.42 24.38 -7.32
C THR A 142 0.14 22.90 -7.55
N ALA A 143 -0.28 22.20 -6.49
CA ALA A 143 -0.77 20.83 -6.48
C ALA A 143 -1.97 20.73 -5.53
N PHE A 144 -2.74 19.64 -5.57
CA PHE A 144 -3.91 19.42 -4.69
C PHE A 144 -5.13 20.36 -4.91
N GLY A 145 -5.23 20.99 -6.07
CA GLY A 145 -6.35 21.91 -6.39
C GLY A 145 -7.74 21.25 -6.43
N GLU A 146 -7.81 19.92 -6.55
CA GLU A 146 -9.06 19.16 -6.46
C GLU A 146 -9.51 18.92 -5.01
N ILE A 147 -8.62 19.14 -4.03
CA ILE A 147 -8.86 18.84 -2.60
C ILE A 147 -9.13 20.12 -1.80
N PHE A 148 -8.35 21.17 -2.06
CA PHE A 148 -8.38 22.40 -1.27
C PHE A 148 -9.03 23.56 -2.01
N ALA A 149 -9.63 24.48 -1.25
CA ALA A 149 -10.10 25.74 -1.80
C ALA A 149 -8.92 26.58 -2.33
N SER A 150 -9.18 27.47 -3.28
CA SER A 150 -8.12 28.22 -3.99
C SER A 150 -7.37 29.24 -3.13
N ASP A 151 -7.94 29.64 -2.00
CA ASP A 151 -7.37 30.54 -1.00
C ASP A 151 -6.50 29.83 0.05
N VAL A 152 -6.38 28.50 -0.04
CA VAL A 152 -5.57 27.71 0.89
C VAL A 152 -4.08 27.81 0.52
N PRO A 153 -3.20 28.17 1.47
CA PRO A 153 -1.77 28.23 1.20
C PRO A 153 -1.18 26.82 1.03
N SER A 154 -0.19 26.65 0.14
CA SER A 154 0.48 25.36 -0.09
C SER A 154 1.17 24.77 1.13
N THR A 155 1.40 25.55 2.20
CA THR A 155 1.86 25.00 3.49
C THR A 155 0.83 24.05 4.12
N VAL A 156 -0.48 24.29 3.96
CA VAL A 156 -1.54 23.36 4.40
C VAL A 156 -1.53 22.10 3.53
N ALA A 157 -1.43 22.29 2.21
CA ALA A 157 -1.33 21.18 1.27
C ALA A 157 -0.08 20.31 1.51
N ALA A 158 1.04 20.89 1.95
CA ALA A 158 2.24 20.16 2.32
C ALA A 158 2.03 19.25 3.53
N VAL A 159 1.27 19.70 4.55
CA VAL A 159 0.90 18.85 5.71
C VAL A 159 0.03 17.68 5.25
N TRP A 160 -1.05 17.96 4.51
CA TRP A 160 -1.96 16.94 3.99
C TRP A 160 -1.25 15.94 3.09
N GLY A 161 -0.51 16.42 2.09
CA GLY A 161 0.22 15.59 1.15
C GLY A 161 1.25 14.71 1.84
N THR A 162 1.91 15.23 2.89
CA THR A 162 2.85 14.43 3.70
C THR A 162 2.14 13.30 4.43
N ILE A 163 1.00 13.57 5.07
CA ILE A 163 0.20 12.57 5.77
C ILE A 163 -0.29 11.49 4.79
N MET A 164 -0.85 11.91 3.66
CA MET A 164 -1.41 11.00 2.65
C MET A 164 -0.33 10.18 1.93
N TRP A 165 0.82 10.79 1.61
CA TRP A 165 1.94 10.05 1.05
C TRP A 165 2.49 9.05 2.06
N CYS A 166 2.58 9.41 3.34
CA CYS A 166 3.04 8.49 4.38
C CYS A 166 2.05 7.34 4.68
N ALA A 167 0.78 7.51 4.36
CA ALA A 167 -0.22 6.46 4.45
C ALA A 167 -0.05 5.46 3.29
N TYR A 168 0.15 4.17 3.59
CA TYR A 168 0.18 3.13 2.55
C TYR A 168 -1.19 2.89 1.92
N ALA A 169 -2.23 3.27 2.65
CA ALA A 169 -3.64 3.10 2.32
C ALA A 169 -4.40 4.31 2.91
N PRO A 170 -4.40 5.49 2.25
CA PRO A 170 -5.24 6.64 2.63
C PRO A 170 -6.74 6.40 2.39
N ALA A 171 -7.27 5.30 2.90
CA ALA A 171 -8.69 5.10 3.09
C ALA A 171 -8.99 5.36 4.57
N PHE A 172 -10.08 6.07 4.86
CA PHE A 172 -10.43 6.47 6.21
C PHE A 172 -11.86 6.09 6.56
N ASP A 173 -12.06 5.75 7.83
CA ASP A 173 -13.42 5.70 8.35
C ASP A 173 -13.97 7.10 8.56
N GLY A 174 -15.29 7.27 8.36
CA GLY A 174 -15.92 8.60 8.36
C GLY A 174 -15.70 9.43 9.65
N ASN A 175 -15.15 8.84 10.72
CA ASN A 175 -14.90 9.49 12.00
C ASN A 175 -13.41 9.78 12.29
N GLU A 176 -12.48 9.51 11.35
CA GLU A 176 -11.05 9.71 11.60
C GLU A 176 -10.72 11.18 11.92
N ARG A 177 -10.40 11.42 13.19
CA ARG A 177 -10.17 12.74 13.78
C ARG A 177 -9.02 13.50 13.11
N LEU A 178 -7.97 12.79 12.68
CA LEU A 178 -6.83 13.43 12.02
C LEU A 178 -7.23 14.06 10.67
N ILE A 179 -8.16 13.45 9.94
CA ILE A 179 -8.60 13.99 8.65
C ILE A 179 -9.59 15.15 8.86
N THR A 180 -10.46 15.05 9.87
CA THR A 180 -11.43 16.10 10.19
C THR A 180 -10.79 17.45 10.51
N VAL A 181 -9.55 17.51 11.02
CA VAL A 181 -8.88 18.79 11.31
C VAL A 181 -8.63 19.66 10.07
N PHE A 182 -8.70 19.08 8.87
CA PHE A 182 -8.56 19.79 7.61
C PHE A 182 -9.88 20.39 7.09
N GLY A 183 -11.02 20.11 7.74
CA GLY A 183 -12.35 20.41 7.21
C GLY A 183 -12.56 21.86 6.75
N GLU A 184 -11.93 22.83 7.42
CA GLU A 184 -12.03 24.26 7.07
C GLU A 184 -11.31 24.65 5.76
N TYR A 185 -10.38 23.81 5.28
CA TYR A 185 -9.57 24.07 4.08
C TYR A 185 -10.08 23.36 2.83
N LEU A 186 -10.91 22.32 2.99
CA LEU A 186 -11.33 21.48 1.87
C LEU A 186 -12.31 22.23 0.95
N CYS A 187 -12.14 22.10 -0.37
CA CYS A 187 -13.08 22.69 -1.33
C CYS A 187 -14.43 21.98 -1.36
N ARG A 188 -14.47 20.73 -0.86
CA ARG A 188 -15.68 19.92 -0.69
C ARG A 188 -15.68 19.36 0.73
N PRO A 189 -16.83 19.37 1.43
CA PRO A 189 -16.88 18.77 2.75
C PRO A 189 -16.53 17.28 2.69
N LEU A 190 -15.78 16.83 3.70
CA LEU A 190 -16.05 15.62 4.50
C LEU A 190 -17.40 14.96 4.18
N PRO A 191 -17.57 14.09 3.16
CA PRO A 191 -18.89 13.58 2.90
C PRO A 191 -19.20 12.56 4.00
N GLY A 192 -20.39 12.66 4.63
CA GLY A 192 -20.72 12.21 6.01
C GLY A 192 -20.60 10.70 6.33
N ASP A 193 -21.47 10.17 7.20
CA ASP A 193 -21.38 8.85 7.91
C ASP A 193 -21.24 7.56 7.05
N GLU A 194 -20.88 7.64 5.78
CA GLU A 194 -20.46 6.50 4.97
C GLU A 194 -19.07 6.02 5.42
N TRP A 195 -18.98 4.76 5.85
CA TRP A 195 -17.91 4.26 6.71
C TRP A 195 -16.51 4.12 6.11
N VAL A 196 -16.31 4.14 4.78
CA VAL A 196 -14.95 4.10 4.21
C VAL A 196 -14.89 4.94 2.95
N ARG A 197 -14.07 6.00 2.96
CA ARG A 197 -13.75 6.80 1.79
C ARG A 197 -12.35 6.56 1.31
N TRP A 198 -12.21 6.54 -0.01
CA TRP A 198 -10.97 6.33 -0.74
C TRP A 198 -10.40 7.72 -1.05
N LEU A 199 -9.29 8.13 -0.43
CA LEU A 199 -8.60 9.37 -0.82
C LEU A 199 -7.48 9.03 -1.81
N PRO A 200 -7.27 9.81 -2.87
CA PRO A 200 -6.12 9.58 -3.73
C PRO A 200 -4.83 9.69 -2.88
N ALA A 201 -3.98 8.66 -2.94
CA ALA A 201 -2.62 8.76 -2.42
C ALA A 201 -1.81 9.66 -3.36
N PRO A 202 -1.41 10.88 -2.95
CA PRO A 202 -0.63 11.76 -3.82
C PRO A 202 0.74 11.14 -4.10
N PRO A 203 1.28 11.29 -5.32
CA PRO A 203 2.66 10.92 -5.59
C PRO A 203 3.61 11.88 -4.88
N LEU A 204 4.86 11.46 -4.67
CA LEU A 204 5.92 12.34 -4.18
C LEU A 204 6.12 13.58 -5.08
N LEU A 205 5.78 13.45 -6.37
CA LEU A 205 5.82 14.54 -7.34
C LEU A 205 4.98 15.75 -6.90
N ASP A 206 3.80 15.54 -6.32
CA ASP A 206 2.92 16.64 -5.88
C ASP A 206 3.57 17.42 -4.73
N LEU A 207 4.26 16.74 -3.82
CA LEU A 207 5.04 17.39 -2.76
C LEU A 207 6.24 18.14 -3.34
N ALA A 208 6.97 17.52 -4.28
CA ALA A 208 8.09 18.14 -4.96
C ALA A 208 7.65 19.40 -5.73
N ALA A 209 6.46 19.39 -6.35
CA ALA A 209 5.89 20.52 -7.09
C ALA A 209 5.68 21.76 -6.22
N LEU A 210 5.25 21.58 -4.96
CA LEU A 210 5.11 22.71 -4.02
C LEU A 210 6.47 23.40 -3.78
N VAL A 211 7.54 22.62 -3.62
CA VAL A 211 8.90 23.14 -3.33
C VAL A 211 9.55 23.70 -4.61
N ALA A 212 9.50 22.94 -5.70
CA ALA A 212 10.12 23.28 -6.98
C ALA A 212 9.56 24.59 -7.54
N GLU A 213 8.26 24.83 -7.39
CA GLU A 213 7.67 26.08 -7.85
C GLU A 213 8.23 27.30 -7.10
N ARG A 214 8.44 27.20 -5.77
CA ARG A 214 9.08 28.28 -4.99
C ARG A 214 10.55 28.48 -5.39
N LEU A 215 11.28 27.41 -5.72
CA LEU A 215 12.66 27.51 -6.24
C LEU A 215 12.66 28.23 -7.60
N ARG A 216 11.77 27.83 -8.51
CA ARG A 216 11.59 28.43 -9.84
C ARG A 216 11.24 29.92 -9.77
N ALA A 217 10.44 30.31 -8.78
CA ALA A 217 10.09 31.71 -8.51
C ALA A 217 11.23 32.53 -7.86
N GLY A 218 12.42 31.95 -7.64
CA GLY A 218 13.53 32.61 -6.97
C GLY A 218 13.26 32.90 -5.49
N LYS A 219 12.43 32.08 -4.84
CA LYS A 219 12.04 32.20 -3.42
C LYS A 219 12.58 31.02 -2.59
N PRO A 220 13.92 30.84 -2.48
CA PRO A 220 14.51 29.67 -1.81
C PRO A 220 14.14 29.57 -0.33
N ARG A 221 13.90 30.70 0.35
CA ARG A 221 13.41 30.70 1.75
C ARG A 221 12.01 30.11 1.89
N ALA A 222 11.10 30.37 0.94
CA ALA A 222 9.77 29.78 0.94
C ALA A 222 9.81 28.29 0.60
N ALA A 223 10.69 27.90 -0.34
CA ALA A 223 10.96 26.49 -0.66
C ALA A 223 11.46 25.72 0.56
N LEU A 224 12.46 26.26 1.28
CA LEU A 224 12.96 25.68 2.53
C LEU A 224 11.89 25.60 3.61
N ARG A 225 10.97 26.58 3.66
CA ARG A 225 9.86 26.53 4.61
C ARG A 225 8.87 25.41 4.30
N LEU A 226 8.56 25.17 3.02
CA LEU A 226 7.71 24.03 2.61
C LEU A 226 8.38 22.69 2.94
N ALA A 227 9.66 22.55 2.61
CA ALA A 227 10.47 21.39 2.99
C ALA A 227 10.48 21.17 4.52
N ALA A 228 10.59 22.25 5.31
CA ALA A 228 10.54 22.19 6.77
C ALA A 228 9.15 21.75 7.27
N VAL A 229 8.06 22.22 6.66
CA VAL A 229 6.70 21.77 7.01
C VAL A 229 6.52 20.27 6.74
N MET A 230 7.04 19.77 5.61
CA MET A 230 7.02 18.33 5.30
C MET A 230 7.84 17.54 6.33
N ALA A 231 9.04 18.01 6.68
CA ALA A 231 9.88 17.37 7.70
C ALA A 231 9.22 17.39 9.09
N ASP A 232 8.68 18.52 9.54
CA ASP A 232 7.97 18.65 10.82
C ASP A 232 6.76 17.70 10.88
N THR A 233 6.00 17.60 9.79
CA THR A 233 4.86 16.68 9.68
C THR A 233 5.33 15.23 9.76
N ALA A 234 6.34 14.84 8.98
CA ALA A 234 6.90 13.49 9.02
C ALA A 234 7.47 13.14 10.41
N GLN A 235 8.11 14.10 11.08
CA GLN A 235 8.63 13.92 12.43
C GLN A 235 7.53 13.69 13.48
N ILE A 236 6.34 14.29 13.31
CA ILE A 236 5.16 13.98 14.13
C ILE A 236 4.69 12.55 13.84
N LEU A 237 4.59 12.17 12.56
CA LEU A 237 4.10 10.87 12.10
C LEU A 237 4.98 9.68 12.51
N LEU A 238 6.28 9.89 12.76
CA LEU A 238 7.19 8.83 13.26
C LEU A 238 6.70 8.15 14.55
N SER A 239 5.90 8.85 15.35
CA SER A 239 5.36 8.32 16.61
C SER A 239 4.30 7.22 16.42
N ASP A 240 3.73 7.09 15.22
CA ASP A 240 2.74 6.07 14.88
C ASP A 240 3.31 5.10 13.84
N THR A 241 3.21 3.79 14.14
CA THR A 241 3.79 2.71 13.32
C THR A 241 3.22 2.67 11.91
N ARG A 242 1.99 3.18 11.70
CA ARG A 242 1.32 3.14 10.41
C ARG A 242 2.01 4.00 9.36
N PHE A 243 2.55 5.14 9.78
CA PHE A 243 3.18 6.13 8.90
C PHE A 243 4.72 6.06 8.95
N ARG A 244 5.29 5.49 10.02
CA ARG A 244 6.72 5.54 10.32
C ARG A 244 7.65 5.20 9.16
N PRO A 245 7.46 4.12 8.36
CA PRO A 245 8.44 3.76 7.34
C PRO A 245 8.56 4.81 6.23
N ARG A 246 7.42 5.35 5.77
CA ARG A 246 7.40 6.43 4.78
C ARG A 246 7.78 7.77 5.41
N ALA A 247 7.34 8.07 6.63
CA ALA A 247 7.77 9.27 7.34
C ALA A 247 9.30 9.34 7.48
N LEU A 248 9.94 8.23 7.84
CA LEU A 248 11.40 8.15 7.90
C LEU A 248 12.04 8.31 6.51
N ALA A 249 11.45 7.72 5.46
CA ALA A 249 11.92 7.93 4.09
C ALA A 249 11.84 9.41 3.70
N LEU A 250 10.71 10.09 3.90
CA LEU A 250 10.54 11.51 3.57
C LEU A 250 11.54 12.39 4.32
N LEU A 251 11.74 12.14 5.62
CA LEU A 251 12.77 12.84 6.40
C LEU A 251 14.15 12.67 5.79
N THR A 252 14.56 11.44 5.45
CA THR A 252 15.87 11.21 4.83
C THR A 252 16.03 11.88 3.46
N MET A 253 14.94 12.04 2.72
CA MET A 253 14.94 12.68 1.41
C MET A 253 15.04 14.21 1.49
N VAL A 254 14.35 14.82 2.45
CA VAL A 254 14.18 16.28 2.56
C VAL A 254 15.20 16.93 3.50
N GLU A 255 15.64 16.25 4.56
CA GLU A 255 16.56 16.80 5.57
C GLU A 255 17.88 17.37 4.99
N PRO A 256 18.52 16.77 3.95
CA PRO A 256 19.72 17.34 3.35
C PRO A 256 19.52 18.77 2.84
N MET A 257 18.34 19.11 2.32
CA MET A 257 17.97 20.46 1.87
C MET A 257 17.92 21.45 3.03
N LEU A 258 17.46 21.01 4.20
CA LEU A 258 17.36 21.83 5.40
C LEU A 258 18.73 22.08 6.05
N ARG A 259 19.62 21.08 6.02
CA ARG A 259 20.98 21.18 6.59
C ARG A 259 21.95 21.95 5.70
N HIS A 260 21.77 21.85 4.38
CA HIS A 260 22.61 22.52 3.39
C HIS A 260 21.74 23.33 2.43
N PRO A 261 21.27 24.53 2.86
CA PRO A 261 20.53 25.44 1.99
C PRO A 261 21.27 25.68 0.67
N GLY A 262 20.57 25.50 -0.45
CA GLY A 262 21.13 25.66 -1.79
C GLY A 262 21.47 24.36 -2.53
N ILE A 263 21.48 23.20 -1.85
CA ILE A 263 21.78 21.90 -2.49
C ILE A 263 20.80 21.53 -3.62
N ASP A 264 19.57 22.03 -3.53
CA ASP A 264 18.48 21.75 -4.48
C ASP A 264 18.18 22.92 -5.43
N ASP A 265 18.92 24.03 -5.38
CA ASP A 265 18.62 25.24 -6.18
C ASP A 265 18.70 24.99 -7.69
N ALA A 266 19.46 23.99 -8.12
CA ALA A 266 19.55 23.57 -9.52
C ALA A 266 18.33 22.75 -9.99
N HIS A 267 17.49 22.27 -9.07
CA HIS A 267 16.35 21.39 -9.34
C HIS A 267 15.03 22.17 -9.35
N VAL A 268 14.91 23.15 -10.26
CA VAL A 268 13.71 24.01 -10.41
C VAL A 268 12.51 23.31 -11.09
N ASP A 269 12.72 22.09 -11.56
CA ASP A 269 11.69 21.21 -12.11
C ASP A 269 11.30 20.15 -11.06
N GLU A 270 10.00 19.92 -10.89
CA GLU A 270 9.47 19.02 -9.86
C GLU A 270 9.92 17.57 -10.00
N GLU A 271 10.09 17.08 -11.24
CA GLU A 271 10.57 15.72 -11.50
C GLU A 271 12.06 15.61 -11.17
N THR A 272 12.87 16.61 -11.54
CA THR A 272 14.30 16.62 -11.17
C THR A 272 14.50 16.65 -9.64
N LEU A 273 13.65 17.41 -8.93
CA LEU A 273 13.67 17.49 -7.48
C LEU A 273 13.21 16.17 -6.84
N ARG A 274 12.12 15.58 -7.34
CA ARG A 274 11.62 14.26 -6.91
C ARG A 274 12.70 13.19 -7.06
N LEU A 275 13.39 13.14 -8.19
CA LEU A 275 14.49 12.20 -8.43
C LEU A 275 15.69 12.47 -7.52
N ALA A 276 16.00 13.73 -7.22
CA ALA A 276 17.07 14.09 -6.28
C ALA A 276 16.73 13.62 -4.86
N TRP A 277 15.48 13.77 -4.45
CA TRP A 277 14.95 13.27 -3.18
C TRP A 277 15.04 11.74 -3.10
N LEU A 278 14.51 11.02 -4.08
CA LEU A 278 14.53 9.55 -4.10
C LEU A 278 15.95 8.98 -4.05
N ARG A 279 16.92 9.61 -4.73
CA ARG A 279 18.34 9.22 -4.68
C ARG A 279 18.98 9.33 -3.29
N ARG A 280 18.42 10.13 -2.39
CA ARG A 280 18.89 10.27 -0.99
C ARG A 280 18.33 9.18 -0.07
N CYS A 281 17.27 8.49 -0.48
CA CYS A 281 16.62 7.49 0.34
C CYS A 281 17.56 6.28 0.55
N PRO A 282 17.90 5.91 1.80
CA PRO A 282 18.79 4.80 2.07
C PRO A 282 18.16 3.47 1.66
N ALA A 283 18.98 2.51 1.22
CA ALA A 283 18.52 1.22 0.71
C ALA A 283 17.62 0.43 1.68
N ARG A 284 17.78 0.62 3.00
CA ARG A 284 16.94 -0.02 4.03
C ARG A 284 15.47 0.44 4.01
N LEU A 285 15.18 1.56 3.36
CA LEU A 285 13.83 2.12 3.21
C LEU A 285 13.24 1.87 1.82
N CYS A 286 13.86 1.00 1.01
CA CYS A 286 13.46 0.73 -0.37
C CYS A 286 11.95 0.44 -0.54
N ARG A 287 11.38 -0.36 0.37
CA ARG A 287 9.95 -0.72 0.37
C ARG A 287 9.03 0.48 0.56
N ALA A 288 9.45 1.50 1.29
CA ALA A 288 8.67 2.72 1.49
C ALA A 288 8.51 3.53 0.19
N THR A 289 9.48 3.40 -0.72
CA THR A 289 9.56 4.15 -1.98
C THR A 289 9.18 3.35 -3.23
N PHE A 290 8.75 2.09 -3.11
CA PHE A 290 8.36 1.30 -4.29
C PHE A 290 7.25 1.95 -5.10
N VAL A 291 6.28 2.61 -4.45
CA VAL A 291 5.23 3.37 -5.13
C VAL A 291 5.78 4.43 -6.11
N GLU A 292 7.00 4.92 -5.87
CA GLU A 292 7.66 5.95 -6.67
C GLU A 292 8.66 5.40 -7.69
N ASN A 293 9.34 4.30 -7.37
CA ASN A 293 10.49 3.78 -8.12
C ASN A 293 10.20 2.49 -8.88
N ASP A 294 9.26 1.68 -8.39
CA ASP A 294 8.93 0.38 -8.95
C ASP A 294 7.44 0.03 -8.65
N PRO A 295 6.51 0.59 -9.43
CA PRO A 295 5.07 0.36 -9.24
C PRO A 295 4.69 -1.12 -9.35
N ALA A 296 5.42 -1.91 -10.15
CA ALA A 296 5.16 -3.34 -10.31
C ALA A 296 5.52 -4.10 -9.03
N ALA A 297 6.70 -3.85 -8.46
CA ALA A 297 7.06 -4.39 -7.15
C ALA A 297 6.09 -3.92 -6.07
N HIS A 298 5.70 -2.64 -6.07
CA HIS A 298 4.71 -2.12 -5.12
C HIS A 298 3.39 -2.90 -5.17
N PHE A 299 2.90 -3.18 -6.37
CA PHE A 299 1.70 -3.99 -6.59
C PHE A 299 1.88 -5.43 -6.07
N SER A 300 2.96 -6.12 -6.46
CA SER A 300 3.21 -7.49 -5.98
C SER A 300 3.35 -7.59 -4.46
N HIS A 301 3.96 -6.60 -3.81
CA HIS A 301 4.02 -6.52 -2.36
C HIS A 301 2.64 -6.28 -1.71
N SER A 302 1.80 -5.46 -2.33
CA SER A 302 0.44 -5.18 -1.85
C SER A 302 -0.46 -6.41 -1.98
N VAL A 303 -0.35 -7.15 -3.10
CA VAL A 303 -1.03 -8.44 -3.29
C VAL A 303 -0.58 -9.47 -2.25
N TYR A 304 0.71 -9.56 -1.95
CA TYR A 304 1.18 -10.42 -0.85
C TYR A 304 0.48 -10.05 0.46
N ASP A 305 0.46 -8.76 0.82
CA ASP A 305 -0.15 -8.29 2.07
C ASP A 305 -1.67 -8.56 2.12
N LEU A 306 -2.36 -8.48 0.97
CA LEU A 306 -3.76 -8.88 0.84
C LEU A 306 -3.97 -10.37 1.10
N VAL A 307 -3.20 -11.24 0.44
CA VAL A 307 -3.31 -12.69 0.63
C VAL A 307 -2.95 -13.07 2.08
N ASP A 308 -1.97 -12.40 2.69
CA ASP A 308 -1.58 -12.63 4.10
C ASP A 308 -2.70 -12.20 5.07
N ALA A 309 -3.35 -11.05 4.83
CA ALA A 309 -4.50 -10.59 5.60
C ALA A 309 -5.70 -11.55 5.51
N LEU A 310 -5.83 -12.28 4.39
CA LEU A 310 -6.89 -13.26 4.14
C LEU A 310 -6.57 -14.66 4.68
N ARG A 311 -5.45 -14.88 5.39
CA ARG A 311 -5.07 -16.23 5.87
C ARG A 311 -6.02 -16.87 6.88
N PHE A 312 -7.03 -16.15 7.37
CA PHE A 312 -8.11 -16.73 8.17
C PHE A 312 -9.10 -17.55 7.32
N THR A 313 -9.15 -17.32 6.00
CA THR A 313 -9.99 -18.10 5.09
C THR A 313 -9.34 -19.47 4.80
N PRO A 314 -10.14 -20.50 4.47
CA PRO A 314 -9.62 -21.82 4.10
C PRO A 314 -8.81 -21.79 2.79
N GLU A 315 -9.20 -20.92 1.84
CA GLU A 315 -8.51 -20.74 0.56
C GLU A 315 -8.16 -19.26 0.33
N PRO A 316 -7.08 -18.75 0.93
CA PRO A 316 -6.69 -17.35 0.80
C PRO A 316 -6.46 -16.88 -0.64
N PRO A 317 -5.84 -17.68 -1.55
CA PRO A 317 -5.72 -17.29 -2.95
C PRO A 317 -7.08 -17.08 -3.65
N MET A 318 -8.09 -17.93 -3.36
CA MET A 318 -9.42 -17.76 -3.93
C MET A 318 -10.11 -16.50 -3.40
N ALA A 319 -10.05 -16.26 -2.09
CA ALA A 319 -10.60 -15.04 -1.50
C ALA A 319 -9.93 -13.76 -2.04
N ALA A 320 -8.61 -13.80 -2.26
CA ALA A 320 -7.88 -12.70 -2.88
C ALA A 320 -8.27 -12.52 -4.35
N ALA A 321 -8.42 -13.60 -5.11
CA ALA A 321 -8.86 -13.55 -6.50
C ALA A 321 -10.22 -12.87 -6.65
N VAL A 322 -11.17 -13.11 -5.75
CA VAL A 322 -12.48 -12.43 -5.71
C VAL A 322 -12.32 -10.92 -5.56
N LEU A 323 -11.44 -10.44 -4.69
CA LEU A 323 -11.18 -9.00 -4.53
C LEU A 323 -10.40 -8.39 -5.69
N LEU A 324 -9.54 -9.19 -6.34
CA LEU A 324 -8.80 -8.77 -7.54
C LEU A 324 -9.69 -8.73 -8.79
N ALA A 325 -10.75 -9.54 -8.85
CA ALA A 325 -11.72 -9.57 -9.95
C ALA A 325 -12.44 -8.23 -10.16
N ASP A 326 -12.50 -7.40 -9.12
CA ASP A 326 -13.04 -6.05 -9.17
C ASP A 326 -12.11 -5.05 -9.88
N LEU A 327 -10.83 -5.39 -10.07
CA LEU A 327 -9.87 -4.51 -10.75
C LEU A 327 -10.18 -4.46 -12.25
N SER A 328 -10.17 -3.27 -12.82
CA SER A 328 -10.23 -3.12 -14.28
C SER A 328 -8.91 -3.58 -14.89
N ASP A 329 -8.90 -4.74 -15.56
CA ASP A 329 -7.76 -5.31 -16.29
C ASP A 329 -8.03 -5.39 -17.80
N SER A 330 -8.41 -4.26 -18.40
CA SER A 330 -8.69 -4.18 -19.84
C SER A 330 -7.50 -4.56 -20.74
N LYS A 331 -6.28 -4.54 -20.19
CA LYS A 331 -5.04 -4.90 -20.89
C LYS A 331 -4.62 -6.37 -20.67
N GLY A 332 -5.31 -7.12 -19.81
CA GLY A 332 -5.01 -8.51 -19.51
C GLY A 332 -3.63 -8.73 -18.88
N VAL A 333 -3.11 -7.75 -18.13
CA VAL A 333 -1.75 -7.82 -17.57
C VAL A 333 -1.72 -8.40 -16.15
N LEU A 334 -2.86 -8.47 -15.47
CA LEU A 334 -2.94 -8.94 -14.09
C LEU A 334 -2.44 -10.38 -13.94
N PRO A 335 -2.88 -11.38 -14.74
CA PRO A 335 -2.44 -12.77 -14.58
C PRO A 335 -0.92 -12.94 -14.61
N ALA A 336 -0.22 -12.17 -15.45
CA ALA A 336 1.23 -12.23 -15.59
C ALA A 336 2.01 -11.71 -14.37
N LEU A 337 1.33 -11.06 -13.41
CA LEU A 337 1.91 -10.54 -12.16
C LEU A 337 1.62 -11.44 -10.96
N LEU A 338 0.63 -12.33 -11.04
CA LEU A 338 0.19 -13.20 -9.96
C LEU A 338 1.04 -14.48 -9.89
N ASP A 339 1.21 -15.03 -8.68
CA ASP A 339 1.74 -16.38 -8.51
C ASP A 339 0.78 -17.43 -9.11
N HIS A 340 1.30 -18.62 -9.39
CA HIS A 340 0.52 -19.62 -10.13
C HIS A 340 -0.75 -20.09 -9.40
N ARG A 341 -0.82 -20.03 -8.06
CA ARG A 341 -2.00 -20.44 -7.29
C ARG A 341 -3.08 -19.37 -7.40
N LEU A 342 -2.70 -18.11 -7.18
CA LEU A 342 -3.60 -16.97 -7.28
C LEU A 342 -4.07 -16.74 -8.72
N ARG A 343 -3.17 -16.90 -9.70
CA ARG A 343 -3.48 -16.85 -11.13
C ARG A 343 -4.54 -17.88 -11.50
N ARG A 344 -4.39 -19.15 -11.08
CA ARG A 344 -5.38 -20.20 -11.33
C ARG A 344 -6.76 -19.85 -10.74
N ALA A 345 -6.79 -19.30 -9.53
CA ALA A 345 -8.03 -18.88 -8.90
C ALA A 345 -8.71 -17.73 -9.68
N TYR A 346 -7.93 -16.74 -10.12
CA TYR A 346 -8.41 -15.63 -10.95
C TYR A 346 -8.92 -16.10 -12.31
N GLU A 347 -8.18 -16.95 -13.02
CA GLU A 347 -8.59 -17.53 -14.32
C GLU A 347 -9.88 -18.36 -14.20
N ALA A 348 -10.11 -19.04 -13.07
CA ALA A 348 -11.35 -19.76 -12.82
C ALA A 348 -12.56 -18.81 -12.68
N LEU A 349 -12.36 -17.64 -12.03
CA LEU A 349 -13.38 -16.59 -11.98
C LEU A 349 -13.62 -15.97 -13.36
N GLU A 350 -12.57 -15.77 -14.13
CA GLU A 350 -12.65 -15.24 -15.50
C GLU A 350 -13.44 -16.16 -16.42
N GLN A 351 -13.14 -17.47 -16.39
CA GLN A 351 -13.89 -18.50 -17.12
C GLN A 351 -15.36 -18.57 -16.70
N ALA A 352 -15.68 -18.22 -15.45
CA ALA A 352 -17.04 -18.14 -14.95
C ALA A 352 -17.75 -16.82 -15.29
N GLY A 353 -17.06 -15.87 -15.95
CA GLY A 353 -17.60 -14.54 -16.27
C GLY A 353 -17.74 -13.62 -15.05
N LEU A 354 -16.95 -13.86 -14.00
CA LEU A 354 -17.00 -13.16 -12.72
C LEU A 354 -15.86 -12.14 -12.55
N THR A 355 -15.06 -11.92 -13.60
CA THR A 355 -14.01 -10.89 -13.64
C THR A 355 -14.39 -9.77 -14.59
N GLY A 356 -13.89 -8.58 -14.30
CA GLY A 356 -14.22 -7.38 -15.06
C GLY A 356 -15.28 -6.59 -14.33
N THR A 357 -15.09 -5.29 -14.30
CA THR A 357 -15.99 -4.36 -13.65
C THR A 357 -17.41 -4.54 -14.16
N SER A 358 -18.26 -5.15 -13.34
CA SER A 358 -19.61 -4.64 -13.11
C SER A 358 -19.53 -3.33 -12.31
N ALA A 359 -18.74 -2.37 -12.81
CA ALA A 359 -19.15 -0.99 -12.71
C ALA A 359 -20.29 -0.92 -13.75
N MET A 360 -21.54 -0.64 -13.45
CA MET A 360 -21.98 0.70 -13.05
C MET A 360 -21.18 1.87 -13.66
N GLU A 361 -20.46 1.67 -14.77
CA GLU A 361 -20.36 2.64 -15.84
C GLU A 361 -21.71 2.71 -16.55
N SER A 362 -22.78 3.08 -15.83
CA SER A 362 -23.83 3.88 -16.44
C SER A 362 -23.43 5.34 -16.23
N THR A 363 -22.51 5.82 -17.06
CA THR A 363 -22.48 7.24 -17.40
C THR A 363 -23.49 7.51 -18.49
N GLU A 364 -24.74 7.11 -18.27
CA GLU A 364 -25.87 7.68 -18.99
C GLU A 364 -26.71 8.44 -17.97
N PRO A 365 -27.19 9.66 -18.31
CA PRO A 365 -28.09 10.39 -17.44
C PRO A 365 -29.35 9.54 -17.20
N ASP A 366 -29.89 9.61 -15.99
CA ASP A 366 -31.11 8.91 -15.59
C ASP A 366 -32.19 8.97 -16.69
N GLY A 367 -32.61 7.81 -17.22
CA GLY A 367 -33.83 7.71 -18.04
C GLY A 367 -33.81 6.87 -19.31
N PHE A 368 -32.72 6.17 -19.68
CA PHE A 368 -32.73 5.31 -20.88
C PHE A 368 -32.60 3.81 -20.55
N PRO A 369 -33.46 2.95 -21.10
CA PRO A 369 -33.40 1.51 -20.88
C PRO A 369 -32.23 0.89 -21.65
N VAL A 370 -31.42 0.08 -20.95
CA VAL A 370 -30.28 -0.67 -21.50
C VAL A 370 -30.79 -1.66 -22.57
N GLN A 371 -30.31 -1.53 -23.80
CA GLN A 371 -30.55 -2.54 -24.84
C GLN A 371 -29.69 -3.78 -24.57
N GLU A 372 -30.36 -4.90 -24.33
CA GLU A 372 -29.73 -6.22 -24.21
C GLU A 372 -28.99 -6.60 -25.50
N ARG A 373 -27.66 -6.76 -25.41
CA ARG A 373 -26.89 -7.43 -26.47
C ARG A 373 -27.24 -8.93 -26.46
N PRO A 374 -27.36 -9.60 -27.63
CA PRO A 374 -27.60 -11.04 -27.68
C PRO A 374 -26.31 -11.76 -27.28
N GLY A 375 -26.32 -12.38 -26.11
CA GLY A 375 -25.15 -12.99 -25.45
C GLY A 375 -25.16 -12.64 -23.97
N GLY A 376 -26.20 -13.10 -23.27
CA GLY A 376 -26.59 -12.63 -21.95
C GLY A 376 -25.45 -12.56 -20.96
N VAL A 377 -25.18 -11.34 -20.47
CA VAL A 377 -24.45 -11.14 -19.22
C VAL A 377 -25.32 -11.79 -18.14
N SER A 378 -24.81 -12.85 -17.52
CA SER A 378 -25.48 -13.45 -16.38
C SER A 378 -25.69 -12.36 -15.31
N THR A 379 -26.94 -12.00 -15.05
CA THR A 379 -27.35 -11.13 -13.94
C THR A 379 -27.37 -11.88 -12.61
N ALA A 380 -26.99 -13.17 -12.61
CA ALA A 380 -26.79 -13.91 -11.39
C ALA A 380 -25.55 -13.33 -10.68
N PRO A 381 -25.68 -12.81 -9.44
CA PRO A 381 -24.51 -12.42 -8.68
C PRO A 381 -23.58 -13.63 -8.61
N ALA A 382 -22.29 -13.40 -8.82
CA ALA A 382 -21.23 -14.35 -8.49
C ALA A 382 -21.60 -15.07 -7.18
N PRO A 383 -21.29 -16.37 -6.98
CA PRO A 383 -21.19 -16.88 -5.62
C PRO A 383 -20.09 -16.05 -4.95
N VAL A 384 -20.51 -15.00 -4.25
CA VAL A 384 -19.64 -14.16 -3.44
C VAL A 384 -19.17 -15.12 -2.38
N LEU A 385 -17.95 -15.66 -2.53
CA LEU A 385 -17.29 -16.34 -1.43
C LEU A 385 -17.38 -15.37 -0.26
N GLU A 386 -18.19 -15.69 0.73
CA GLU A 386 -18.49 -14.75 1.78
C GLU A 386 -17.23 -14.58 2.62
N ILE A 387 -16.46 -13.52 2.34
CA ILE A 387 -15.32 -13.14 3.13
C ILE A 387 -15.88 -12.66 4.46
N ALA A 388 -15.79 -13.50 5.48
CA ALA A 388 -16.24 -13.23 6.84
C ALA A 388 -15.02 -13.16 7.77
N PRO A 389 -14.38 -11.99 7.93
CA PRO A 389 -13.31 -11.83 8.89
C PRO A 389 -13.81 -12.11 10.32
N PRO A 390 -12.99 -12.75 11.18
CA PRO A 390 -13.44 -13.20 12.50
C PRO A 390 -13.63 -12.06 13.52
N ASP A 391 -13.02 -10.90 13.29
CA ASP A 391 -13.02 -9.76 14.20
C ASP A 391 -12.79 -8.44 13.46
N ARG A 392 -13.08 -7.31 14.12
CA ARG A 392 -12.95 -5.96 13.55
C ARG A 392 -11.53 -5.63 13.08
N GLY A 393 -10.50 -6.14 13.78
CA GLY A 393 -9.10 -5.92 13.40
C GLY A 393 -8.75 -6.66 12.11
N SER A 394 -9.21 -7.91 11.98
CA SER A 394 -9.10 -8.69 10.75
C SER A 394 -9.85 -8.03 9.59
N THR A 395 -11.05 -7.48 9.83
CA THR A 395 -11.78 -6.73 8.80
C THR A 395 -11.03 -5.47 8.35
N ALA A 396 -10.51 -4.69 9.30
CA ALA A 396 -9.70 -3.51 8.99
C ALA A 396 -8.43 -3.86 8.20
N ALA A 397 -7.79 -4.99 8.52
CA ALA A 397 -6.61 -5.48 7.79
C ALA A 397 -6.94 -5.84 6.34
N VAL A 398 -8.01 -6.59 6.11
CA VAL A 398 -8.46 -6.96 4.75
C VAL A 398 -8.85 -5.73 3.95
N LEU A 399 -9.65 -4.82 4.52
CA LEU A 399 -10.05 -3.59 3.83
C LEU A 399 -8.84 -2.72 3.47
N GLY A 400 -7.93 -2.52 4.43
CA GLY A 400 -6.70 -1.77 4.20
C GLY A 400 -5.83 -2.38 3.11
N ALA A 401 -5.61 -3.71 3.14
CA ALA A 401 -4.79 -4.40 2.16
C ALA A 401 -5.44 -4.45 0.76
N ALA A 402 -6.76 -4.62 0.70
CA ALA A 402 -7.51 -4.59 -0.56
C ALA A 402 -7.44 -3.20 -1.20
N TYR A 403 -7.57 -2.15 -0.37
CA TYR A 403 -7.44 -0.76 -0.82
C TYR A 403 -6.02 -0.43 -1.29
N ALA A 404 -4.99 -0.79 -0.52
CA ALA A 404 -3.59 -0.63 -0.92
C ALA A 404 -3.31 -1.32 -2.26
N THR A 405 -3.86 -2.51 -2.46
CA THR A 405 -3.76 -3.25 -3.73
C THR A 405 -4.43 -2.52 -4.88
N GLY A 406 -5.63 -1.98 -4.69
CA GLY A 406 -6.33 -1.17 -5.69
C GLY A 406 -5.56 0.10 -6.08
N LEU A 407 -5.03 0.83 -5.10
CA LEU A 407 -4.18 2.01 -5.36
C LEU A 407 -2.90 1.64 -6.10
N ALA A 408 -2.24 0.55 -5.71
CA ALA A 408 -1.04 0.07 -6.39
C ALA A 408 -1.35 -0.34 -7.85
N TRP A 409 -2.51 -0.94 -8.09
CA TRP A 409 -2.98 -1.26 -9.44
C TRP A 409 -3.24 0.00 -10.28
N GLY A 410 -3.92 0.99 -9.71
CA GLY A 410 -4.17 2.28 -10.38
C GLY A 410 -2.87 3.00 -10.72
N ARG A 411 -1.87 2.96 -9.83
CA ARG A 411 -0.53 3.51 -10.09
C ARG A 411 0.22 2.75 -11.19
N LEU A 412 0.11 1.43 -11.22
CA LEU A 412 0.77 0.59 -12.22
C LEU A 412 0.17 0.74 -13.62
N THR A 413 -1.15 0.84 -13.72
CA THR A 413 -1.88 0.76 -15.01
C THR A 413 -2.43 2.09 -15.52
N GLY A 414 -2.55 3.09 -14.64
CA GLY A 414 -3.28 4.32 -14.89
C GLY A 414 -4.80 4.19 -14.72
N ALA A 415 -5.31 3.03 -14.29
CA ALA A 415 -6.73 2.83 -14.06
C ALA A 415 -7.22 3.78 -12.95
N LYS A 416 -8.33 4.47 -13.21
CA LYS A 416 -8.99 5.31 -12.20
C LYS A 416 -9.69 4.41 -11.18
N MET A 417 -9.47 4.68 -9.90
CA MET A 417 -10.19 4.00 -8.83
C MET A 417 -11.55 4.67 -8.60
N PRO A 418 -12.64 3.91 -8.42
CA PRO A 418 -13.94 4.48 -8.10
C PRO A 418 -13.89 5.26 -6.78
N GLU A 419 -14.57 6.40 -6.71
CA GLU A 419 -14.61 7.26 -5.50
C GLU A 419 -15.21 6.53 -4.28
N ARG A 420 -16.13 5.59 -4.51
CA ARG A 420 -16.79 4.77 -3.49
C ARG A 420 -16.11 3.42 -3.23
N GLY A 421 -14.95 3.20 -3.85
CA GLY A 421 -14.24 1.92 -3.80
C GLY A 421 -14.77 0.85 -4.75
N LEU A 422 -14.06 -0.27 -4.83
CA LEU A 422 -14.48 -1.40 -5.67
C LEU A 422 -15.54 -2.25 -4.94
N ALA A 423 -16.27 -3.06 -5.71
CA ALA A 423 -17.52 -3.68 -5.28
C ALA A 423 -17.36 -4.60 -4.06
N GLY A 424 -16.31 -5.42 -4.03
CA GLY A 424 -15.97 -6.33 -2.94
C GLY A 424 -15.57 -5.61 -1.66
N GLN A 425 -14.83 -4.49 -1.75
CA GLN A 425 -14.54 -3.70 -0.55
C GLN A 425 -15.81 -3.00 -0.04
N ALA A 426 -16.65 -2.46 -0.93
CA ALA A 426 -17.92 -1.84 -0.55
C ALA A 426 -18.88 -2.84 0.13
N ALA A 427 -18.90 -4.11 -0.32
CA ALA A 427 -19.68 -5.17 0.31
C ALA A 427 -19.20 -5.48 1.74
N LEU A 428 -17.88 -5.58 1.94
CA LEU A 428 -17.29 -5.76 3.27
C LEU A 428 -17.60 -4.59 4.21
N VAL A 429 -17.54 -3.35 3.71
CA VAL A 429 -17.89 -2.16 4.49
C VAL A 429 -19.36 -2.18 4.93
N ARG A 430 -20.29 -2.55 4.04
CA ARG A 430 -21.72 -2.67 4.39
C ARG A 430 -21.98 -3.65 5.53
N LYS A 431 -21.26 -4.77 5.58
CA LYS A 431 -21.39 -5.76 6.67
C LYS A 431 -20.99 -5.19 8.04
N ILE A 432 -19.92 -4.39 8.08
CA ILE A 432 -19.46 -3.69 9.30
C ILE A 432 -20.50 -2.68 9.80
N ILE A 433 -21.17 -1.98 8.91
CA ILE A 433 -22.20 -1.00 9.26
C ILE A 433 -23.37 -1.70 9.99
N HIS A 434 -23.87 -2.80 9.43
CA HIS A 434 -25.00 -3.54 10.00
C HIS A 434 -24.66 -4.13 11.39
N GLU A 435 -23.45 -4.67 11.59
CA GLU A 435 -23.02 -5.23 12.88
C GLU A 435 -22.90 -4.18 14.01
N ARG A 436 -22.81 -2.88 13.69
CA ARG A 436 -22.78 -1.77 14.67
C ARG A 436 -24.17 -1.34 15.11
N ASP A 437 -25.15 -1.40 14.22
CA ASP A 437 -26.55 -1.04 14.54
C ASP A 437 -27.18 -2.08 15.48
N ASP A 438 -26.79 -3.35 15.36
CA ASP A 438 -27.25 -4.43 16.24
C ASP A 438 -26.79 -4.26 17.71
N ARG A 439 -25.71 -3.50 17.96
CA ARG A 439 -25.19 -3.23 19.32
C ARG A 439 -25.78 -1.99 19.99
N HIS A 440 -26.76 -1.32 19.39
CA HIS A 440 -27.49 -0.21 20.02
C HIS A 440 -28.80 -0.62 20.73
N THR A 441 -28.96 -1.91 21.05
CA THR A 441 -30.07 -2.35 21.91
C THR A 441 -29.78 -2.09 23.39
N GLY A 442 -30.15 -0.87 23.83
CA GLY A 442 -30.80 -0.62 25.12
C GLY A 442 -29.94 -0.65 26.39
N HIS A 443 -29.45 0.52 26.79
CA HIS A 443 -29.45 0.88 28.22
C HIS A 443 -30.51 1.96 28.43
N THR A 444 -31.62 1.54 29.04
CA THR A 444 -32.51 2.40 29.83
C THR A 444 -32.11 2.28 31.28
#